data_AF-A0A519LC72-F1
#
_entry.id   AF-A0A519LC72-F1
#
_cell.length_a   1.000
_cell.length_b   1.000
_cell.length_c   1.000
_cell.angle_alpha   90.00
_cell.angle_beta   90.00
_cell.angle_gamma   90.00
#
_symmetry.space_group_name_H-M   'P 1'
#
loop_
_entity.id
_entity.type
_entity.pdbx_description
1 polymer ?
#
loop_
_entity_poly.entity_id
_entity_poly.type
_entity_poly.pdbx_seq_one_letter_code
_entity_poly.pdbx_strand_id
1 'polypeptide(L)'
;MPLAATDAAFEGFRLVRREPKVLLAWTLVYLVITLGQLVAMVLNRSEIAEGLRTIEGFGSRGPQTQQEFALWFDAYGQMTSYSFWVLPLSIVVGSVLSAGVARGVLFPEQNRFGFLRLGMDEVRVLAITVIIALLTGLALGAATVVVSILVAIAITVAPLMWLGVFVGVLGCIALFIWLGVKWSLAVPITVSEKKIQVFASFRATKGHFWPLLGMAIIAFALAMVIWFLSSVLVMPLSLMSGLSPMGLGGTSPAVIEQMSLANPGLLLVALAQAIVYALFVGVMYAPFSAAWRDIKGA
;
A
#
# COMPACT_ATOMS: atom_id res chain seq x y z
N MET A 1 -11.78 -6.80 28.89
CA MET A 1 -10.38 -7.28 28.95
C MET A 1 -9.48 -6.29 28.22
N PRO A 2 -8.25 -6.03 28.65
CA PRO A 2 -7.35 -5.17 27.89
C PRO A 2 -7.06 -5.82 26.54
N LEU A 3 -7.16 -5.02 25.46
CA LEU A 3 -6.73 -5.44 24.13
C LEU A 3 -5.28 -5.91 24.23
N ALA A 4 -5.02 -7.21 24.06
CA ALA A 4 -3.66 -7.72 23.95
C ALA A 4 -3.15 -7.34 22.56
N ALA A 5 -2.66 -6.11 22.43
CA ALA A 5 -2.23 -5.53 21.15
C ALA A 5 -1.20 -6.40 20.41
N THR A 6 -0.34 -7.09 21.17
CA THR A 6 0.58 -8.11 20.66
C THR A 6 -0.16 -9.31 20.08
N ASP A 7 -1.11 -9.91 20.79
CA ASP A 7 -1.88 -11.06 20.31
C ASP A 7 -2.65 -10.74 19.02
N ALA A 8 -3.27 -9.56 18.95
CA ALA A 8 -3.97 -9.10 17.76
C ALA A 8 -3.00 -8.88 16.58
N ALA A 9 -1.81 -8.32 16.81
CA ALA A 9 -0.83 -8.08 15.77
C ALA A 9 -0.33 -9.36 15.07
N PHE A 10 -0.30 -10.50 15.78
CA PHE A 10 0.10 -11.79 15.21
C PHE A 10 -1.06 -12.56 14.55
N GLU A 11 -2.28 -12.02 14.52
CA GLU A 11 -3.44 -12.75 13.97
C GLU A 11 -3.26 -13.09 12.48
N GLY A 12 -2.55 -12.25 11.71
CA GLY A 12 -2.24 -12.54 10.30
C GLY A 12 -1.44 -13.84 10.13
N PHE A 13 -0.43 -14.05 10.96
CA PHE A 13 0.35 -15.29 10.97
C PHE A 13 -0.46 -16.49 11.48
N ARG A 14 -1.30 -16.28 12.50
CA ARG A 14 -2.21 -17.32 13.02
C ARG A 14 -3.20 -17.76 11.94
N LEU A 15 -3.73 -16.83 11.14
CA LEU A 15 -4.64 -17.12 10.04
C LEU A 15 -3.95 -18.00 8.98
N VAL A 16 -2.75 -17.63 8.54
CA VAL A 16 -1.99 -18.42 7.56
C VAL A 16 -1.62 -19.79 8.13
N ARG A 17 -1.23 -19.88 9.41
CA ARG A 17 -0.93 -21.15 10.07
C ARG A 17 -2.16 -22.06 10.18
N ARG A 18 -3.33 -21.49 10.48
CA ARG A 18 -4.60 -22.22 10.63
C ARG A 18 -5.13 -22.69 9.28
N GLU A 19 -5.03 -21.86 8.25
CA GLU A 19 -5.57 -22.12 6.91
C GLU A 19 -4.50 -21.79 5.84
N PRO A 20 -3.49 -22.65 5.61
CA PRO A 20 -2.37 -22.35 4.71
C PRO A 20 -2.80 -22.16 3.25
N LYS A 21 -3.96 -22.71 2.86
CA LYS A 21 -4.57 -22.51 1.52
C LYS A 21 -4.88 -21.04 1.24
N VAL A 22 -5.06 -20.23 2.27
CA VAL A 22 -5.28 -18.78 2.16
C VAL A 22 -4.09 -18.11 1.48
N LEU A 23 -2.87 -18.46 1.89
CA LEU A 23 -1.65 -17.90 1.29
C LEU A 23 -1.56 -18.25 -0.20
N LEU A 24 -1.88 -19.49 -0.58
CA LEU A 24 -1.89 -19.91 -1.99
C LEU A 24 -2.92 -19.11 -2.81
N ALA A 25 -4.14 -18.95 -2.29
CA ALA A 25 -5.20 -18.20 -2.97
C ALA A 25 -4.82 -16.72 -3.17
N TRP A 26 -4.28 -16.07 -2.13
CA TRP A 26 -3.87 -14.67 -2.20
C TRP A 26 -2.64 -14.47 -3.07
N THR A 27 -1.69 -15.41 -3.02
CA THR A 27 -0.52 -15.42 -3.92
C THR A 27 -0.97 -15.52 -5.36
N LEU A 28 -1.94 -16.38 -5.69
CA LEU A 28 -2.46 -16.51 -7.05
C LEU A 28 -3.07 -15.18 -7.55
N VAL A 29 -3.82 -14.48 -6.70
CA VAL A 29 -4.39 -13.16 -7.05
C VAL A 29 -3.28 -12.14 -7.32
N TYR A 30 -2.30 -12.02 -6.41
CA TYR A 30 -1.17 -11.11 -6.62
C TYR A 30 -0.25 -11.54 -7.77
N LEU A 31 -0.18 -12.82 -8.08
CA LEU A 31 0.59 -13.35 -9.21
C LEU A 31 0.02 -12.84 -10.52
N VAL A 32 -1.30 -12.85 -10.68
CA VAL A 32 -1.97 -12.26 -11.86
C VAL A 32 -1.64 -10.77 -11.99
N ILE A 33 -1.65 -10.02 -10.88
CA ILE A 33 -1.33 -8.58 -10.90
C ILE A 33 0.13 -8.33 -11.26
N THR A 34 1.06 -9.02 -10.60
CA THR A 34 2.50 -8.85 -10.80
C THR A 34 2.94 -9.32 -12.19
N LEU A 35 2.34 -10.38 -12.73
CA LEU A 35 2.55 -10.79 -14.11
C LEU A 35 1.94 -9.78 -15.10
N GLY A 36 0.74 -9.26 -14.82
CA GLY A 36 0.15 -8.19 -15.63
C GLY A 36 1.04 -6.95 -15.67
N GLN A 37 1.64 -6.59 -14.54
CA GLN A 37 2.60 -5.49 -14.43
C GLN A 37 3.89 -5.77 -15.19
N LEU A 38 4.42 -7.00 -15.10
CA LEU A 38 5.57 -7.41 -15.89
C LEU A 38 5.28 -7.34 -17.39
N VAL A 39 4.11 -7.81 -17.83
CA VAL A 39 3.68 -7.73 -19.23
C VAL A 39 3.55 -6.27 -19.67
N ALA A 40 2.89 -5.42 -18.89
CA ALA A 40 2.78 -3.99 -19.18
C ALA A 40 4.17 -3.33 -19.29
N MET A 41 5.09 -3.66 -18.38
CA MET A 41 6.46 -3.14 -18.42
C MET A 41 7.21 -3.60 -19.68
N VAL A 42 7.11 -4.88 -20.06
CA VAL A 42 7.78 -5.41 -21.26
C VAL A 42 7.19 -4.81 -22.53
N LEU A 43 5.87 -4.61 -22.61
CA LEU A 43 5.22 -4.01 -23.77
C LEU A 43 5.63 -2.54 -23.99
N ASN A 44 5.84 -1.79 -22.91
CA ASN A 44 6.21 -0.37 -22.95
C ASN A 44 7.71 -0.12 -22.72
N ARG A 45 8.55 -1.16 -22.83
CA ARG A 45 9.98 -1.10 -22.47
C ARG A 45 10.79 -0.01 -23.19
N SER A 46 10.46 0.28 -24.45
CA SER A 46 11.12 1.33 -25.24
C SER A 46 10.82 2.72 -24.69
N GLU A 47 9.55 3.00 -24.40
CA GLU A 47 9.10 4.29 -23.82
C GLU A 47 9.70 4.48 -22.42
N ILE A 48 9.72 3.42 -21.61
CA ILE A 48 10.33 3.44 -20.28
C ILE A 48 11.83 3.73 -20.38
N ALA A 49 12.54 3.09 -21.31
CA ALA A 49 13.97 3.31 -21.50
C ALA A 49 14.27 4.74 -21.99
N GLU A 50 13.47 5.29 -22.90
CA GLU A 50 13.61 6.67 -23.38
C GLU A 50 13.35 7.70 -22.28
N GLY A 51 12.28 7.54 -21.52
CA GLY A 51 12.00 8.36 -20.34
C GLY A 51 13.15 8.31 -19.33
N LEU A 52 13.70 7.12 -19.09
CA LEU A 52 14.82 6.97 -18.17
C LEU A 52 16.09 7.66 -18.67
N ARG A 53 16.46 7.53 -19.95
CA ARG A 53 17.60 8.26 -20.55
C ARG A 53 17.45 9.77 -20.39
N THR A 54 16.24 10.27 -20.61
CA THR A 54 15.94 11.69 -20.48
C THR A 54 16.14 12.15 -19.04
N ILE A 55 15.63 11.39 -18.06
CA ILE A 55 15.83 11.67 -16.63
C ILE A 55 17.31 11.59 -16.25
N GLU A 56 18.03 10.56 -16.69
CA GLU A 56 19.47 10.39 -16.45
C GLU A 56 20.30 11.54 -17.06
N GLY A 57 19.87 12.10 -18.19
CA GLY A 57 20.50 13.27 -18.82
C GLY A 57 20.46 14.54 -17.96
N PHE A 58 19.52 14.65 -17.02
CA PHE A 58 19.51 15.72 -16.02
C PHE A 58 20.42 15.42 -14.83
N GLY A 59 20.81 14.17 -14.59
CA GLY A 59 21.69 13.77 -13.48
C GLY A 59 21.29 14.38 -12.13
N SER A 60 22.29 14.73 -11.32
CA SER A 60 22.09 15.37 -10.02
C SER A 60 21.80 16.87 -10.09
N ARG A 61 22.01 17.53 -11.25
CA ARG A 61 21.67 18.96 -11.41
C ARG A 61 20.16 19.18 -11.45
N GLY A 62 19.38 18.20 -11.90
CA GLY A 62 17.95 18.36 -12.12
C GLY A 62 17.60 19.43 -13.17
N PRO A 63 16.30 19.65 -13.43
CA PRO A 63 15.83 20.70 -14.32
C PRO A 63 16.07 22.09 -13.70
N GLN A 64 16.69 22.99 -14.44
CA GLN A 64 17.04 24.35 -14.01
C GLN A 64 16.12 25.42 -14.59
N THR A 65 15.51 25.15 -15.74
CA THR A 65 14.57 26.06 -16.40
C THR A 65 13.17 25.47 -16.44
N GLN A 66 12.17 26.32 -16.67
CA GLN A 66 10.78 25.86 -16.83
C GLN A 66 10.61 24.89 -18.00
N GLN A 67 11.36 25.08 -19.08
CA GLN A 67 11.33 24.18 -20.25
C GLN A 67 11.98 22.83 -19.92
N GLU A 68 13.11 22.83 -19.23
CA GLU A 68 13.75 21.61 -18.74
C GLU A 68 12.84 20.84 -17.76
N PHE A 69 12.12 21.57 -16.91
CA PHE A 69 11.16 20.97 -15.99
C PHE A 69 10.01 20.28 -16.73
N ALA A 70 9.48 20.91 -17.78
CA ALA A 70 8.43 20.31 -18.60
C ALA A 70 8.90 19.01 -19.28
N LEU A 71 10.12 19.00 -19.83
CA LEU A 71 10.73 17.80 -20.44
C LEU A 71 10.96 16.69 -19.40
N TRP A 72 11.50 17.03 -18.24
CA TRP A 72 11.71 16.08 -17.15
C TRP A 72 10.39 15.49 -16.64
N PHE A 73 9.36 16.33 -16.50
CA PHE A 73 8.01 15.90 -16.09
C PHE A 73 7.37 14.96 -17.12
N ASP A 74 7.49 15.28 -18.41
CA ASP A 74 6.98 14.42 -19.49
C ASP A 74 7.69 13.07 -19.50
N ALA A 75 9.02 13.05 -19.39
CA ALA A 75 9.80 11.82 -19.29
C ALA A 75 9.40 10.96 -18.07
N TYR A 76 9.12 11.60 -16.94
CA TYR A 76 8.60 10.90 -15.76
C TYR A 76 7.19 10.35 -15.99
N GLY A 77 6.35 11.11 -16.69
CA GLY A 77 5.01 10.68 -17.12
C GLY A 77 5.07 9.43 -18.00
N GLN A 78 5.92 9.45 -19.03
CA GLN A 78 6.16 8.29 -19.90
C GLN A 78 6.67 7.08 -19.12
N MET A 79 7.64 7.29 -18.21
CA MET A 79 8.19 6.22 -17.38
C MET A 79 7.16 5.61 -16.44
N THR A 80 6.10 6.32 -16.04
CA THR A 80 5.15 5.85 -15.01
C THR A 80 3.76 5.49 -15.54
N SER A 81 3.42 5.94 -16.76
CA SER A 81 2.11 5.73 -17.39
C SER A 81 1.71 4.25 -17.49
N TYR A 82 2.67 3.37 -17.77
CA TYR A 82 2.44 1.92 -17.91
C TYR A 82 1.87 1.27 -16.62
N SER A 83 2.05 1.91 -15.47
CA SER A 83 1.56 1.43 -14.17
C SER A 83 0.22 2.03 -13.75
N PHE A 84 -0.34 2.96 -14.53
CA PHE A 84 -1.49 3.74 -14.08
C PHE A 84 -2.74 2.87 -13.84
N TRP A 85 -2.91 1.78 -14.62
CA TRP A 85 -3.98 0.80 -14.43
C TRP A 85 -3.91 0.04 -13.10
N VAL A 86 -2.73 -0.01 -12.45
CA VAL A 86 -2.55 -0.67 -11.15
C VAL A 86 -3.31 0.06 -10.06
N LEU A 87 -3.48 1.39 -10.16
CA LEU A 87 -4.20 2.18 -9.15
C LEU A 87 -5.65 1.70 -8.95
N PRO A 88 -6.54 1.76 -9.96
CA PRO A 88 -7.91 1.28 -9.79
C PRO A 88 -7.97 -0.21 -9.45
N LEU A 89 -7.07 -1.03 -10.01
CA LEU A 89 -7.03 -2.45 -9.72
C LEU A 89 -6.63 -2.74 -8.26
N SER A 90 -5.67 -1.99 -7.72
CA SER A 90 -5.21 -2.14 -6.34
C SER A 90 -6.31 -1.83 -5.34
N ILE A 91 -7.20 -0.88 -5.67
CA ILE A 91 -8.37 -0.56 -4.85
C ILE A 91 -9.34 -1.75 -4.87
N VAL A 92 -9.69 -2.26 -6.06
CA VAL A 92 -10.61 -3.41 -6.19
C VAL A 92 -10.05 -4.64 -5.49
N VAL A 93 -8.82 -5.03 -5.81
CA VAL A 93 -8.19 -6.23 -5.25
C VAL A 93 -7.91 -6.05 -3.75
N GLY A 94 -7.46 -4.86 -3.34
CA GLY A 94 -7.27 -4.53 -1.93
C GLY A 94 -8.56 -4.63 -1.12
N SER A 95 -9.71 -4.21 -1.67
CA SER A 95 -11.01 -4.37 -1.03
C SER A 95 -11.44 -5.83 -0.95
N VAL A 96 -11.23 -6.64 -1.99
CA VAL A 96 -11.55 -8.07 -1.97
C VAL A 96 -10.68 -8.82 -0.95
N LEU A 97 -9.38 -8.54 -0.94
CA LEU A 97 -8.43 -9.18 -0.01
C LEU A 97 -8.67 -8.73 1.44
N SER A 98 -8.87 -7.44 1.69
CA SER A 98 -9.17 -6.96 3.05
C SER A 98 -10.51 -7.50 3.57
N ALA A 99 -11.52 -7.65 2.71
CA ALA A 99 -12.75 -8.35 3.05
C ALA A 99 -12.50 -9.84 3.38
N GLY A 100 -11.67 -10.51 2.58
CA GLY A 100 -11.26 -11.90 2.81
C GLY A 100 -10.50 -12.09 4.12
N VAL A 101 -9.55 -11.20 4.42
CA VAL A 101 -8.80 -11.19 5.69
C VAL A 101 -9.77 -11.00 6.87
N ALA A 102 -10.64 -9.99 6.81
CA ALA A 102 -11.61 -9.73 7.86
C ALA A 102 -12.57 -10.92 8.07
N ARG A 103 -13.03 -11.54 6.98
CA ARG A 103 -13.85 -12.75 7.02
C ARG A 103 -13.11 -13.93 7.64
N GLY A 104 -11.84 -14.13 7.30
CA GLY A 104 -11.01 -15.19 7.88
C GLY A 104 -10.84 -15.06 9.39
N VAL A 105 -10.80 -13.83 9.91
CA VAL A 105 -10.68 -13.57 11.35
C VAL A 105 -12.03 -13.65 12.08
N LEU A 106 -13.09 -13.08 11.49
CA LEU A 106 -14.41 -12.95 12.12
C LEU A 106 -15.29 -14.19 11.95
N PHE A 107 -15.16 -14.89 10.83
CA PHE A 107 -16.01 -16.03 10.44
C PHE A 107 -15.14 -17.20 9.94
N PRO A 108 -14.34 -17.83 10.82
CA PRO A 108 -13.37 -18.85 10.42
C PRO A 108 -14.00 -20.06 9.72
N GLU A 109 -15.26 -20.36 9.98
CA GLU A 109 -16.00 -21.47 9.35
C GLU A 109 -16.27 -21.26 7.85
N GLN A 110 -16.15 -20.02 7.33
CA GLN A 110 -16.46 -19.68 5.94
C GLN A 110 -15.25 -19.82 4.98
N ASN A 111 -14.47 -20.89 5.10
CA ASN A 111 -13.14 -21.07 4.50
C ASN A 111 -13.04 -21.38 2.98
N ARG A 112 -14.10 -21.09 2.19
CA ARG A 112 -14.09 -21.34 0.73
C ARG A 112 -13.11 -20.39 0.01
N PHE A 113 -12.26 -20.94 -0.88
CA PHE A 113 -11.28 -20.20 -1.72
C PHE A 113 -10.40 -19.20 -0.95
N GLY A 114 -9.85 -19.59 0.20
CA GLY A 114 -8.99 -18.68 1.00
C GLY A 114 -9.73 -17.45 1.51
N PHE A 115 -11.03 -17.61 1.78
CA PHE A 115 -11.98 -16.56 2.17
C PHE A 115 -12.30 -15.53 1.08
N LEU A 116 -11.83 -15.71 -0.17
CA LEU A 116 -12.14 -14.80 -1.28
C LEU A 116 -13.48 -15.15 -1.92
N ARG A 117 -14.33 -14.13 -2.10
CA ARG A 117 -15.61 -14.22 -2.79
C ARG A 117 -15.80 -12.95 -3.63
N LEU A 118 -16.65 -13.06 -4.64
CA LEU A 118 -17.15 -11.90 -5.37
C LEU A 118 -18.62 -11.76 -5.01
N GLY A 119 -18.94 -10.79 -4.17
CA GLY A 119 -20.29 -10.58 -3.70
C GLY A 119 -20.54 -9.17 -3.20
N MET A 120 -21.74 -8.97 -2.65
CA MET A 120 -22.16 -7.68 -2.14
C MET A 120 -21.29 -7.19 -0.96
N ASP A 121 -20.69 -8.11 -0.20
CA ASP A 121 -19.81 -7.76 0.91
C ASP A 121 -18.51 -7.10 0.40
N GLU A 122 -17.92 -7.61 -0.68
CA GLU A 122 -16.75 -7.01 -1.33
C GLU A 122 -17.09 -5.66 -1.98
N VAL A 123 -18.29 -5.52 -2.57
CA VAL A 123 -18.75 -4.22 -3.12
C VAL A 123 -18.92 -3.19 -1.99
N ARG A 124 -19.43 -3.60 -0.83
CA ARG A 124 -19.54 -2.71 0.34
C ARG A 124 -18.17 -2.32 0.87
N VAL A 125 -17.23 -3.26 0.94
CA VAL A 125 -15.84 -2.98 1.32
C VAL A 125 -15.17 -2.05 0.31
N LEU A 126 -15.41 -2.25 -0.99
CA LEU A 126 -14.95 -1.35 -2.04
C LEU A 126 -15.49 0.07 -1.85
N ALA A 127 -16.81 0.21 -1.68
CA ALA A 127 -17.44 1.50 -1.47
C ALA A 127 -16.88 2.22 -0.24
N ILE A 128 -16.74 1.53 0.89
CA ILE A 128 -16.18 2.15 2.10
C ILE A 128 -14.70 2.51 1.93
N THR A 129 -13.89 1.67 1.28
CA THR A 129 -12.48 1.96 0.99
C THR A 129 -12.36 3.20 0.10
N VAL A 130 -13.19 3.32 -0.94
CA VAL A 130 -13.20 4.50 -1.83
C VAL A 130 -13.64 5.76 -1.08
N ILE A 131 -14.71 5.69 -0.27
CA ILE A 131 -15.16 6.83 0.53
C ILE A 131 -14.06 7.28 1.50
N ILE A 132 -13.40 6.34 2.20
CA ILE A 132 -12.30 6.65 3.11
C ILE A 132 -11.12 7.25 2.35
N ALA A 133 -10.75 6.69 1.20
CA ALA A 133 -9.66 7.21 0.37
C ALA A 133 -9.93 8.66 -0.08
N LEU A 134 -11.17 8.96 -0.50
CA LEU A 134 -11.57 10.31 -0.89
C LEU A 134 -11.57 11.28 0.29
N LEU A 135 -12.13 10.89 1.44
CA LEU A 135 -12.15 11.75 2.64
C LEU A 135 -10.75 11.99 3.19
N THR A 136 -9.91 10.96 3.24
CA THR A 136 -8.49 11.08 3.64
C THR A 136 -7.74 11.94 2.66
N GLY A 137 -7.91 11.69 1.35
CA GLY A 137 -7.25 12.44 0.28
C GLY A 137 -7.62 13.92 0.30
N LEU A 138 -8.90 14.25 0.53
CA LEU A 138 -9.34 15.63 0.67
C LEU A 138 -8.75 16.31 1.92
N ALA A 139 -8.76 15.62 3.07
CA ALA A 139 -8.22 16.15 4.31
C ALA A 139 -6.70 16.39 4.22
N LEU A 140 -5.95 15.43 3.68
CA LEU A 140 -4.51 15.55 3.46
C LEU A 140 -4.18 16.57 2.36
N GLY A 141 -4.97 16.62 1.29
CA GLY A 141 -4.83 17.60 0.22
C GLY A 141 -4.97 19.02 0.76
N ALA A 142 -6.00 19.29 1.56
CA ALA A 142 -6.16 20.57 2.23
C ALA A 142 -4.98 20.88 3.17
N ALA A 143 -4.52 19.91 3.95
CA ALA A 143 -3.42 20.08 4.88
C ALA A 143 -2.08 20.38 4.17
N THR A 144 -1.80 19.69 3.07
CA THR A 144 -0.59 19.90 2.25
C THR A 144 -0.59 21.25 1.52
N VAL A 145 -1.76 21.75 1.10
CA VAL A 145 -1.89 23.12 0.56
C VAL A 145 -1.52 24.14 1.64
N VAL A 146 -2.02 23.98 2.86
CA VAL A 146 -1.67 24.86 4.00
C VAL A 146 -0.17 24.83 4.27
N VAL A 147 0.45 23.64 4.34
CA VAL A 147 1.90 23.52 4.55
C VAL A 147 2.70 24.15 3.41
N SER A 148 2.28 23.95 2.16
CA SER A 148 2.94 24.54 0.99
C SER A 148 2.92 26.07 1.02
N ILE A 149 1.79 26.67 1.44
CA ILE A 149 1.69 28.11 1.64
C ILE A 149 2.64 28.58 2.74
N LEU A 150 2.71 27.88 3.87
CA LEU A 150 3.64 28.20 4.96
C LEU A 150 5.10 28.14 4.50
N VAL A 151 5.46 27.15 3.67
CA VAL A 151 6.79 27.04 3.08
C VAL A 151 7.10 28.21 2.17
N ALA A 152 6.17 28.58 1.27
CA ALA A 152 6.36 29.71 0.36
C ALA A 152 6.56 31.04 1.10
N ILE A 153 5.81 31.27 2.18
CA ILE A 153 5.97 32.45 3.04
C ILE A 153 7.31 32.40 3.79
N ALA A 154 7.72 31.24 4.31
CA ALA A 154 8.97 31.11 5.05
C ALA A 154 10.21 31.40 4.18
N ILE A 155 10.17 31.05 2.89
CA ILE A 155 11.23 31.34 1.93
C ILE A 155 11.31 32.84 1.61
N THR A 156 10.19 33.55 1.61
CA THR A 156 10.09 34.94 1.10
C THR A 156 10.19 36.02 2.16
N VAL A 157 9.70 35.76 3.39
CA VAL A 157 9.49 36.80 4.40
C VAL A 157 10.48 36.73 5.57
N ALA A 158 10.61 35.56 6.21
CA ALA A 158 11.46 35.42 7.39
C ALA A 158 11.95 33.99 7.60
N PRO A 159 13.28 33.75 7.66
CA PRO A 159 13.84 32.41 7.83
C PRO A 159 13.41 31.73 9.14
N LEU A 160 13.09 32.48 10.21
CA LEU A 160 12.60 31.93 11.49
C LEU A 160 11.21 31.27 11.39
N MET A 161 10.50 31.37 10.26
CA MET A 161 9.21 30.69 10.02
C MET A 161 9.34 29.18 9.75
N TRP A 162 10.57 28.65 9.71
CA TRP A 162 10.82 27.20 9.64
C TRP A 162 10.10 26.43 10.76
N LEU A 163 9.90 27.04 11.94
CA LEU A 163 9.16 26.44 13.04
C LEU A 163 7.67 26.25 12.69
N GLY A 164 7.06 27.20 11.98
CA GLY A 164 5.68 27.10 11.51
C GLY A 164 5.49 25.99 10.48
N VAL A 165 6.44 25.85 9.55
CA VAL A 165 6.48 24.73 8.60
C VAL A 165 6.62 23.39 9.34
N PHE A 166 7.56 23.31 10.28
CA PHE A 166 7.79 22.11 11.08
C PHE A 166 6.52 21.68 11.85
N VAL A 167 5.86 22.61 12.54
CA VAL A 167 4.60 22.35 13.24
C VAL A 167 3.49 21.96 12.27
N GLY A 168 3.41 22.59 11.10
CA GLY A 168 2.45 22.24 10.05
C GLY A 168 2.62 20.80 9.55
N VAL A 169 3.87 20.38 9.28
CA VAL A 169 4.20 19.01 8.88
C VAL A 169 3.85 18.01 9.99
N LEU A 170 4.21 18.30 11.24
CA LEU A 170 3.83 17.46 12.38
C LEU A 170 2.31 17.36 12.53
N GLY A 171 1.59 18.46 12.33
CA GLY A 171 0.12 18.48 12.33
C GLY A 171 -0.47 17.59 11.23
N CYS A 172 0.11 17.59 10.03
CA CYS A 172 -0.31 16.70 8.94
C CYS A 172 -0.09 15.23 9.29
N ILE A 173 1.07 14.90 9.87
CA ILE A 173 1.39 13.54 10.32
C ILE A 173 0.40 13.10 11.43
N ALA A 174 0.14 13.98 12.41
CA ALA A 174 -0.81 13.71 13.49
C ALA A 174 -2.23 13.50 12.96
N LEU A 175 -2.67 14.33 12.00
CA LEU A 175 -3.96 14.18 11.34
C LEU A 175 -4.06 12.85 10.59
N PHE A 176 -3.00 12.46 9.87
CA PHE A 176 -2.95 11.20 9.15
C PHE A 176 -3.07 9.99 10.09
N ILE A 177 -2.28 9.97 11.17
CA ILE A 177 -2.31 8.91 12.18
C ILE A 177 -3.69 8.85 12.84
N TRP A 178 -4.25 10.01 13.21
CA TRP A 178 -5.55 10.09 13.84
C TRP A 178 -6.67 9.54 12.94
N LEU A 179 -6.72 9.96 11.66
CA LEU A 179 -7.67 9.43 10.67
C LEU A 179 -7.48 7.93 10.44
N GLY A 180 -6.22 7.48 10.31
CA GLY A 180 -5.88 6.07 10.14
C GLY A 180 -6.42 5.20 11.27
N VAL A 181 -6.20 5.59 12.53
CA VAL A 181 -6.77 4.88 13.69
C VAL A 181 -8.29 4.93 13.68
N LYS A 182 -8.89 6.08 13.37
CA LYS A 182 -10.36 6.25 13.36
C LYS A 182 -11.07 5.42 12.28
N TRP A 183 -10.44 5.21 11.12
CA TRP A 183 -10.99 4.38 10.04
C TRP A 183 -10.50 2.94 10.04
N SER A 184 -9.56 2.57 10.91
CA SER A 184 -8.99 1.22 10.99
C SER A 184 -10.02 0.09 11.12
N LEU A 185 -11.14 0.34 11.82
CA LEU A 185 -12.21 -0.63 12.04
C LEU A 185 -13.31 -0.60 10.96
N ALA A 186 -13.24 0.28 9.96
CA ALA A 186 -14.33 0.44 9.00
C ALA A 186 -14.58 -0.81 8.14
N VAL A 187 -13.50 -1.48 7.69
CA VAL A 187 -13.59 -2.74 6.94
C VAL A 187 -14.19 -3.87 7.79
N PRO A 188 -13.66 -4.22 8.99
CA PRO A 188 -14.22 -5.31 9.78
C PRO A 188 -15.67 -5.03 10.25
N ILE A 189 -16.04 -3.78 10.54
CA ILE A 189 -17.43 -3.41 10.82
C ILE A 189 -18.31 -3.70 9.61
N THR A 190 -17.91 -3.24 8.42
CA THR A 190 -18.68 -3.42 7.17
C THR A 190 -18.90 -4.89 6.84
N VAL A 191 -17.86 -5.72 7.01
CA VAL A 191 -17.94 -7.18 6.80
C VAL A 191 -18.84 -7.84 7.84
N SER A 192 -18.74 -7.45 9.11
CA SER A 192 -19.53 -8.07 10.19
C SER A 192 -21.00 -7.66 10.18
N GLU A 193 -21.31 -6.42 9.81
CA GLU A 193 -22.66 -5.86 9.87
C GLU A 193 -23.37 -5.84 8.51
N LYS A 194 -22.65 -6.16 7.43
CA LYS A 194 -23.20 -6.19 6.06
C LYS A 194 -23.83 -4.84 5.66
N LYS A 195 -23.30 -3.74 6.18
CA LYS A 195 -23.77 -2.36 5.96
C LYS A 195 -22.59 -1.40 5.83
N ILE A 196 -22.70 -0.43 4.92
CA ILE A 196 -21.69 0.61 4.75
C ILE A 196 -21.92 1.66 5.85
N GLN A 197 -20.99 1.76 6.79
CA GLN A 197 -21.09 2.70 7.90
C GLN A 197 -19.74 3.38 8.16
N VAL A 198 -19.52 4.50 7.48
CA VAL A 198 -18.25 5.24 7.52
C VAL A 198 -17.89 5.73 8.91
N PHE A 199 -18.87 6.29 9.63
CA PHE A 199 -18.65 6.90 10.94
C PHE A 199 -18.92 5.96 12.12
N ALA A 200 -19.33 4.71 11.86
CA ALA A 200 -19.44 3.71 12.92
C ALA A 200 -18.06 3.39 13.54
N SER A 201 -17.00 3.38 12.71
CA SER A 201 -15.63 3.19 13.19
C SER A 201 -15.19 4.28 14.16
N PHE A 202 -15.67 5.51 13.99
CA PHE A 202 -15.34 6.62 14.90
C PHE A 202 -15.87 6.40 16.31
N ARG A 203 -17.05 5.77 16.42
CA ARG A 203 -17.67 5.40 17.70
C ARG A 203 -16.98 4.17 18.30
N ALA A 204 -16.74 3.14 17.49
CA ALA A 204 -16.08 1.90 17.91
C ALA A 204 -14.65 2.13 18.44
N THR A 205 -13.94 3.11 17.88
CA THR A 205 -12.56 3.46 18.30
C THR A 205 -12.51 4.37 19.54
N LYS A 206 -13.65 4.87 20.05
CA LYS A 206 -13.65 5.66 21.30
C LYS A 206 -13.25 4.78 22.49
N GLY A 207 -12.40 5.30 23.36
CA GLY A 207 -11.85 4.55 24.50
C GLY A 207 -10.70 3.59 24.15
N HIS A 208 -10.48 3.28 22.87
CA HIS A 208 -9.50 2.27 22.42
C HIS A 208 -8.42 2.83 21.49
N PHE A 209 -8.27 4.16 21.42
CA PHE A 209 -7.32 4.82 20.51
C PHE A 209 -5.87 4.32 20.70
N TRP A 210 -5.37 4.35 21.94
CA TRP A 210 -3.99 3.97 22.24
C TRP A 210 -3.71 2.46 22.02
N PRO A 211 -4.57 1.53 22.46
CA PRO A 211 -4.42 0.12 22.10
C PRO A 211 -4.41 -0.14 20.59
N LEU A 212 -5.30 0.51 19.83
CA LEU A 212 -5.35 0.37 18.37
C LEU A 212 -4.11 0.95 17.70
N LEU A 213 -3.62 2.10 18.16
CA LEU A 213 -2.39 2.70 17.68
C LEU A 213 -1.18 1.80 17.97
N GLY A 214 -1.07 1.28 19.20
CA GLY A 214 0.01 0.37 19.59
C GLY A 214 0.01 -0.90 18.75
N MET A 215 -1.16 -1.50 18.54
CA MET A 215 -1.33 -2.65 17.64
C MET A 215 -0.94 -2.30 16.19
N ALA A 216 -1.38 -1.15 15.68
CA ALA A 216 -1.03 -0.70 14.33
C ALA A 216 0.49 -0.51 14.17
N ILE A 217 1.17 0.03 15.18
CA ILE A 217 2.64 0.16 15.19
C ILE A 217 3.31 -1.21 15.16
N ILE A 218 2.83 -2.19 15.95
CA ILE A 218 3.37 -3.55 15.94
C ILE A 218 3.14 -4.21 14.57
N ALA A 219 1.93 -4.10 14.02
CA ALA A 219 1.60 -4.62 12.69
C ALA A 219 2.49 -3.99 11.61
N PHE A 220 2.71 -2.67 11.69
CA PHE A 220 3.62 -1.96 10.80
C PHE A 220 5.07 -2.42 10.96
N ALA A 221 5.56 -2.60 12.19
CA ALA A 221 6.90 -3.11 12.44
C ALA A 221 7.09 -4.54 11.88
N LEU A 222 6.10 -5.42 12.06
CA LEU A 222 6.11 -6.76 11.46
C LEU A 222 6.09 -6.70 9.93
N ALA A 223 5.31 -5.78 9.36
CA ALA A 223 5.27 -5.56 7.92
C ALA A 223 6.61 -5.00 7.39
N MET A 224 7.31 -4.14 8.14
CA MET A 224 8.67 -3.70 7.82
C MET A 224 9.66 -4.86 7.84
N VAL A 225 9.57 -5.76 8.82
CA VAL A 225 10.40 -6.98 8.86
C VAL A 225 10.14 -7.84 7.64
N ILE A 226 8.87 -8.06 7.26
CA ILE A 226 8.53 -8.79 6.04
C ILE A 226 9.12 -8.10 4.82
N TRP A 227 8.95 -6.77 4.69
CA TRP A 227 9.48 -6.01 3.56
C TRP A 227 11.01 -6.12 3.47
N PHE A 228 11.72 -6.02 4.59
CA PHE A 228 13.17 -6.19 4.65
C PHE A 228 13.63 -7.61 4.31
N LEU A 229 13.00 -8.64 4.89
CA LEU A 229 13.30 -10.04 4.54
C LEU A 229 13.02 -10.31 3.06
N SER A 230 11.95 -9.72 2.53
CA SER A 230 11.57 -9.82 1.14
C SER A 230 12.59 -9.18 0.21
N SER A 231 13.16 -8.01 0.57
CA SER A 231 14.19 -7.38 -0.25
C SER A 231 15.45 -8.23 -0.32
N VAL A 232 15.86 -8.85 0.79
CA VAL A 232 16.99 -9.80 0.84
C VAL A 232 16.71 -11.03 -0.02
N LEU A 233 15.48 -11.55 -0.02
CA LEU A 233 15.10 -12.72 -0.82
C LEU A 233 14.98 -12.40 -2.32
N VAL A 234 14.44 -11.23 -2.67
CA VAL A 234 14.21 -10.82 -4.06
C VAL A 234 15.48 -10.30 -4.72
N MET A 235 16.43 -9.74 -3.96
CA MET A 235 17.66 -9.15 -4.50
C MET A 235 18.46 -10.08 -5.43
N PRO A 236 18.77 -11.35 -5.06
CA PRO A 236 19.47 -12.26 -5.96
C PRO A 236 18.69 -12.52 -7.25
N LEU A 237 17.36 -12.67 -7.16
CA LEU A 237 16.49 -12.89 -8.31
C LEU A 237 16.48 -11.67 -9.23
N SER A 238 16.43 -10.46 -8.66
CA SER A 238 16.52 -9.21 -9.40
C SER A 238 17.85 -9.13 -10.17
N LEU A 239 18.98 -9.38 -9.51
CA LEU A 239 20.29 -9.36 -10.15
C LEU A 239 20.41 -10.40 -11.27
N MET A 240 19.93 -11.63 -11.04
CA MET A 240 19.88 -12.68 -12.08
C MET A 240 19.01 -12.29 -13.27
N SER A 241 17.95 -11.52 -13.03
CA SER A 241 17.06 -11.02 -14.09
C SER A 241 17.59 -9.78 -14.81
N GLY A 242 18.72 -9.21 -14.37
CA GLY A 242 19.30 -7.95 -14.86
C GLY A 242 18.72 -6.70 -14.19
N LEU A 243 17.67 -6.84 -13.37
CA LEU A 243 17.05 -5.74 -12.63
C LEU A 243 17.93 -5.23 -11.50
N SER A 244 17.92 -3.92 -11.30
CA SER A 244 18.53 -3.33 -10.12
C SER A 244 17.70 -3.60 -8.87
N PRO A 245 18.33 -3.95 -7.73
CA PRO A 245 17.64 -4.05 -6.44
C PRO A 245 16.99 -2.73 -5.98
N MET A 246 17.47 -1.60 -6.51
CA MET A 246 16.93 -0.25 -6.25
C MET A 246 15.69 0.07 -7.10
N GLY A 247 15.23 -0.86 -7.94
CA GLY A 247 14.08 -0.68 -8.84
C GLY A 247 14.47 -0.08 -10.20
N LEU A 248 13.48 0.41 -10.93
CA LEU A 248 13.67 0.90 -12.31
C LEU A 248 14.64 2.09 -12.40
N GLY A 249 14.60 3.02 -11.46
CA GLY A 249 15.53 4.16 -11.44
C GLY A 249 16.99 3.78 -11.20
N GLY A 250 17.28 2.54 -10.80
CA GLY A 250 18.64 2.00 -10.73
C GLY A 250 18.98 1.02 -11.85
N THR A 251 18.05 0.75 -12.77
CA THR A 251 18.21 -0.23 -13.85
C THR A 251 18.55 0.51 -15.13
N SER A 252 19.70 0.21 -15.75
CA SER A 252 20.11 0.96 -16.96
C SER A 252 19.08 0.85 -18.10
N PRO A 253 18.89 1.91 -18.92
CA PRO A 253 17.96 1.89 -20.05
C PRO A 253 18.19 0.72 -21.03
N ALA A 254 19.46 0.35 -21.27
CA ALA A 254 19.81 -0.76 -22.16
C ALA A 254 19.28 -2.12 -21.65
N VAL A 255 19.27 -2.33 -20.34
CA VAL A 255 18.70 -3.55 -19.74
C VAL A 255 17.18 -3.57 -19.89
N ILE A 256 16.53 -2.42 -19.71
CA ILE A 256 15.08 -2.30 -19.88
C ILE A 256 14.68 -2.65 -21.33
N GLU A 257 15.41 -2.15 -22.33
CA GLU A 257 15.11 -2.45 -23.74
C GLU A 257 15.24 -3.93 -24.09
N GLN A 258 16.17 -4.64 -23.43
CA GLN A 258 16.41 -6.07 -23.62
C GLN A 258 15.43 -6.95 -22.83
N MET A 259 14.51 -6.37 -22.06
CA MET A 259 13.55 -7.15 -21.27
C MET A 259 12.66 -8.01 -22.16
N SER A 260 12.49 -9.26 -21.72
CA SER A 260 11.67 -10.26 -22.39
C SER A 260 10.93 -11.11 -21.38
N LEU A 261 9.69 -11.48 -21.70
CA LEU A 261 8.90 -12.43 -20.91
C LEU A 261 9.51 -13.84 -20.89
N ALA A 262 10.42 -14.14 -21.81
CA ALA A 262 11.17 -15.39 -21.82
C ALA A 262 12.27 -15.44 -20.74
N ASN A 263 12.56 -14.32 -20.06
CA ASN A 263 13.55 -14.30 -18.98
C ASN A 263 12.96 -14.98 -17.72
N PRO A 264 13.44 -16.17 -17.33
CA PRO A 264 12.90 -16.90 -16.19
C PRO A 264 13.14 -16.15 -14.87
N GLY A 265 14.20 -15.32 -14.79
CA GLY A 265 14.47 -14.48 -13.63
C GLY A 265 13.36 -13.47 -13.36
N LEU A 266 12.81 -12.82 -14.40
CA LEU A 266 11.71 -11.87 -14.24
C LEU A 266 10.43 -12.54 -13.76
N LEU A 267 10.14 -13.74 -14.25
CA LEU A 267 8.99 -14.54 -13.79
C LEU A 267 9.14 -14.95 -12.32
N LEU A 268 10.34 -15.34 -11.90
CA LEU A 268 10.64 -15.66 -10.50
C LEU A 268 10.54 -14.43 -9.59
N VAL A 269 10.99 -13.26 -10.05
CA VAL A 269 10.81 -11.99 -9.32
C VAL A 269 9.33 -11.66 -9.15
N ALA A 270 8.53 -11.79 -10.20
CA ALA A 270 7.08 -11.56 -10.12
C ALA A 270 6.40 -12.51 -9.13
N LEU A 271 6.75 -13.80 -9.18
CA LEU A 271 6.25 -14.80 -8.23
C LEU A 271 6.66 -14.48 -6.79
N ALA A 272 7.93 -14.13 -6.55
CA ALA A 272 8.40 -13.77 -5.23
C ALA A 272 7.65 -12.54 -4.69
N GLN A 273 7.46 -11.49 -5.50
CA GLN A 273 6.67 -10.32 -5.11
C GLN A 273 5.22 -10.67 -4.80
N ALA A 274 4.60 -11.58 -5.56
CA ALA A 274 3.23 -12.01 -5.31
C ALA A 274 3.06 -12.67 -3.93
N ILE A 275 4.01 -13.53 -3.54
CA ILE A 275 4.03 -14.17 -2.22
C ILE A 275 4.19 -13.10 -1.12
N VAL A 276 5.10 -12.16 -1.33
CA VAL A 276 5.38 -11.08 -0.38
C VAL A 276 4.14 -10.22 -0.15
N TYR A 277 3.46 -9.81 -1.22
CA TYR A 277 2.22 -9.03 -1.11
C TYR A 277 1.10 -9.81 -0.41
N ALA A 278 0.98 -11.11 -0.68
CA ALA A 278 0.03 -11.98 0.01
C ALA A 278 0.30 -12.08 1.53
N LEU A 279 1.57 -12.13 1.95
CA LEU A 279 1.93 -12.09 3.37
C LEU A 279 1.66 -10.71 3.98
N PHE A 280 2.05 -9.66 3.27
CA PHE A 280 1.91 -8.27 3.72
C PHE A 280 0.46 -7.92 4.00
N VAL A 281 -0.47 -8.27 3.11
CA VAL A 281 -1.90 -7.98 3.30
C VAL A 281 -2.47 -8.68 4.53
N GLY A 282 -2.09 -9.93 4.78
CA GLY A 282 -2.52 -10.67 5.97
C GLY A 282 -2.07 -10.01 7.27
N VAL A 283 -0.78 -9.65 7.33
CA VAL A 283 -0.18 -9.04 8.53
C VAL A 283 -0.71 -7.63 8.78
N MET A 284 -0.95 -6.85 7.74
CA MET A 284 -1.44 -5.48 7.88
C MET A 284 -2.93 -5.40 8.25
N TYR A 285 -3.79 -6.26 7.70
CA TYR A 285 -5.25 -6.12 7.87
C TYR A 285 -5.87 -7.02 8.94
N ALA A 286 -5.26 -8.18 9.25
CA ALA A 286 -5.82 -9.11 10.24
C ALA A 286 -5.91 -8.52 11.67
N PRO A 287 -4.93 -7.73 12.16
CA PRO A 287 -4.98 -7.20 13.52
C PRO A 287 -6.22 -6.36 13.80
N PHE A 288 -6.63 -5.52 12.85
CA PHE A 288 -7.82 -4.68 12.99
C PHE A 288 -9.12 -5.49 13.06
N SER A 289 -9.15 -6.64 12.39
CA SER A 289 -10.29 -7.55 12.45
C SER A 289 -10.34 -8.31 13.78
N ALA A 290 -9.18 -8.67 14.34
CA ALA A 290 -9.08 -9.24 15.68
C ALA A 290 -9.51 -8.24 16.75
N ALA A 291 -9.01 -7.00 16.67
CA ALA A 291 -9.41 -5.92 17.56
C ALA A 291 -10.93 -5.67 17.52
N TRP A 292 -11.55 -5.70 16.33
CA TRP A 292 -13.01 -5.57 16.23
C TRP A 292 -13.75 -6.75 16.86
N ARG A 293 -13.27 -7.99 16.66
CA ARG A 293 -13.84 -9.18 17.31
C ARG A 293 -13.85 -9.02 18.83
N ASP A 294 -12.74 -8.55 19.39
CA ASP A 294 -12.58 -8.39 20.83
C ASP A 294 -13.43 -7.23 21.38
N ILE A 295 -13.53 -6.11 20.65
CA ILE A 295 -14.38 -4.96 21.03
C ILE A 295 -15.86 -5.32 20.96
N LYS A 296 -16.28 -6.10 19.98
CA LYS A 296 -17.69 -6.49 19.78
C LYS A 296 -18.13 -7.64 20.69
N GLY A 297 -17.20 -8.53 21.04
CA GLY A 297 -17.43 -9.65 21.94
C GLY A 297 -17.30 -9.31 23.43
N ALA A 298 -16.80 -8.12 23.76
CA ALA A 298 -16.79 -7.54 25.11
C ALA A 298 -18.13 -6.86 25.43
#